data_AF-A0A6P7G352-F1
#
_entry.id   AF-A0A6P7G352-F1
#
_cell.length_a   1.000
_cell.length_b   1.000
_cell.length_c   1.000
_cell.angle_alpha   90.00
_cell.angle_beta   90.00
_cell.angle_gamma   90.00
#
_symmetry.space_group_name_H-M   'P 1'
#
loop_
_entity.id
_entity.type
_entity.pdbx_description
1 polymer ?
#
loop_
_entity_poly.entity_id
_entity_poly.type
_entity_poly.pdbx_seq_one_letter_code
_entity_poly.pdbx_strand_id
1 'polypeptide(L)'
;MFKVLTPECYLYQFVNKGNSIPREKLLKQLAQSFYITQTKRRICNSNVSRQSQTIAADILDTIFLSISEPPRANENRKRKRCHLCPAKKDRKTSYVCAECKIPLCLCLQCCVQVCKKCKEKLQFVFKPFVLLHFVTLVYK
;
A
#
# COMPACT_ATOMS: atom_id res chain seq x y z
N MET A 1 -22.53 -7.06 26.38
CA MET A 1 -23.50 -6.26 25.60
C MET A 1 -23.06 -4.79 25.67
N PHE A 2 -22.30 -4.29 24.70
CA PHE A 2 -21.77 -2.91 24.72
C PHE A 2 -22.89 -1.91 24.38
N LYS A 3 -23.67 -1.49 25.39
CA LYS A 3 -24.78 -0.52 25.22
C LYS A 3 -24.36 0.95 25.39
N VAL A 4 -23.06 1.23 25.57
CA VAL A 4 -22.56 2.60 25.77
C VAL A 4 -21.35 2.82 24.85
N LEU A 5 -21.60 3.17 23.59
CA LEU A 5 -20.60 3.75 22.67
C LEU A 5 -21.08 5.16 22.33
N THR A 6 -21.03 6.02 23.37
CA THR A 6 -20.18 7.21 23.52
C THR A 6 -20.74 8.47 22.83
N PRO A 7 -20.77 9.62 23.54
CA PRO A 7 -21.16 10.94 23.00
C PRO A 7 -20.30 11.41 21.81
N GLU A 8 -19.20 10.72 21.51
CA GLU A 8 -18.30 10.94 20.38
C GLU A 8 -18.99 10.79 19.01
N CYS A 9 -19.97 9.87 18.90
CA CYS A 9 -20.74 9.73 17.66
C CYS A 9 -21.59 10.97 17.36
N TYR A 10 -22.07 11.65 18.41
CA TYR A 10 -22.87 12.88 18.30
C TYR A 10 -21.98 14.09 17.94
N LEU A 11 -20.78 14.15 18.52
CA LEU A 11 -19.78 15.17 18.19
C LEU A 11 -19.33 15.09 16.73
N TYR A 12 -19.17 13.89 16.17
CA TYR A 12 -18.73 13.73 14.78
C TYR A 12 -19.76 14.27 13.76
N GLN A 13 -21.06 14.19 14.06
CA GLN A 13 -22.12 14.82 13.26
C GLN A 13 -22.11 16.35 13.38
N PHE A 14 -21.77 16.88 14.57
CA PHE A 14 -21.65 18.32 14.81
C PHE A 14 -20.44 18.96 14.12
N VAL A 15 -19.33 18.23 14.00
CA VAL A 15 -18.09 18.69 13.33
C VAL A 15 -18.25 18.65 11.80
N ASN A 16 -18.98 17.67 11.26
CA ASN A 16 -19.23 17.54 9.82
C ASN A 16 -20.52 18.27 9.39
N LYS A 17 -20.59 19.59 9.60
CA LYS A 17 -21.71 20.43 9.14
C LYS A 17 -21.88 20.33 7.62
N GLY A 18 -22.75 19.42 7.17
CA GLY A 18 -23.18 19.27 5.77
C GLY A 18 -23.03 17.87 5.17
N ASN A 19 -22.24 16.98 5.78
CA ASN A 19 -22.03 15.62 5.27
C ASN A 19 -22.54 14.59 6.28
N SER A 20 -23.78 14.14 6.11
CA SER A 20 -24.34 13.06 6.91
C SER A 20 -23.67 11.74 6.55
N ILE A 21 -22.77 11.28 7.41
CA ILE A 21 -22.13 9.97 7.27
C ILE A 21 -23.06 8.93 7.88
N PRO A 22 -23.42 7.86 7.15
CA PRO A 22 -24.27 6.81 7.71
C PRO A 22 -23.57 6.18 8.92
N ARG A 23 -24.35 5.94 9.99
CA ARG A 23 -23.86 5.41 11.27
C ARG A 23 -22.98 4.16 11.10
N GLU A 24 -23.35 3.28 10.17
CA GLU A 24 -22.58 2.08 9.85
C GLU A 24 -21.15 2.40 9.39
N LYS A 25 -21.00 3.39 8.50
CA LYS A 25 -19.69 3.82 7.98
C LYS A 25 -18.84 4.43 9.09
N LEU A 26 -19.46 5.23 9.96
CA LEU A 26 -18.78 5.80 11.13
C LEU A 26 -18.27 4.71 12.07
N LEU A 27 -19.12 3.75 12.42
CA LEU A 27 -18.74 2.64 13.30
C LEU A 27 -17.62 1.79 12.69
N LYS A 28 -17.66 1.56 11.37
CA LYS A 28 -16.57 0.88 10.65
C LYS A 28 -15.26 1.65 10.73
N GLN A 29 -15.28 2.96 10.53
CA GLN A 29 -14.09 3.81 10.63
C GLN A 29 -13.50 3.83 12.04
N LEU A 30 -14.35 3.94 13.07
CA LEU A 30 -13.94 3.87 14.47
C LEU A 30 -13.35 2.50 14.81
N ALA A 31 -14.03 1.41 14.42
CA ALA A 31 -13.52 0.07 14.64
C ALA A 31 -12.15 -0.12 13.99
N GLN A 32 -11.97 0.38 12.76
CA GLN A 32 -10.69 0.34 12.05
C GLN A 32 -9.60 1.13 12.79
N SER A 33 -9.87 2.36 13.26
CA SER A 33 -8.86 3.18 13.95
C SER A 33 -8.39 2.54 15.26
N PHE A 34 -9.31 1.92 16.02
CA PHE A 34 -8.95 1.14 17.21
C PHE A 34 -8.13 -0.09 16.85
N TYR A 35 -8.55 -0.83 15.82
CA TYR A 35 -7.87 -2.06 15.41
C TYR A 35 -6.44 -1.78 14.93
N ILE A 36 -6.24 -0.78 14.07
CA ILE A 36 -4.91 -0.40 13.55
C ILE A 36 -3.93 -0.11 14.69
N THR A 37 -4.39 0.64 15.70
CA THR A 37 -3.55 1.03 16.84
C THR A 37 -3.11 -0.20 17.65
N GLN A 38 -4.02 -1.12 17.92
CA GLN A 38 -3.71 -2.33 18.70
C GLN A 38 -2.86 -3.33 17.91
N THR A 39 -3.13 -3.48 16.61
CA THR A 39 -2.42 -4.42 15.74
C THR A 39 -0.96 -3.99 15.56
N LYS A 40 -0.69 -2.69 15.41
CA LYS A 40 0.69 -2.16 15.40
C LYS A 40 1.46 -2.50 16.69
N ARG A 41 0.82 -2.38 17.86
CA ARG A 41 1.45 -2.75 19.15
C ARG A 41 1.79 -4.23 19.21
N ARG A 42 0.93 -5.11 18.68
CA ARG A 42 1.16 -6.57 18.66
C ARG A 42 2.33 -6.96 17.76
N ILE A 43 2.48 -6.30 16.62
CA ILE A 43 3.59 -6.55 15.68
C ILE A 43 4.93 -6.15 16.31
N CYS A 44 4.99 -5.01 17.00
CA CYS A 44 6.23 -4.53 17.62
C CYS A 44 6.60 -5.27 18.92
N ASN A 45 5.70 -6.08 19.49
CA ASN A 45 5.94 -6.77 20.75
C ASN A 45 6.62 -8.13 20.52
N SER A 46 7.90 -8.24 20.88
CA SER A 46 8.71 -9.45 20.76
C SER A 46 8.22 -10.62 21.62
N ASN A 47 7.39 -10.36 22.64
CA ASN A 47 6.85 -11.40 23.53
C ASN A 47 5.63 -12.12 22.93
N VAL A 48 5.13 -11.65 21.79
CA VAL A 48 4.02 -12.27 21.07
C VAL A 48 4.56 -13.31 20.10
N SER A 49 3.85 -14.42 19.92
CA SER A 49 4.28 -15.46 18.98
C SER A 49 4.40 -14.89 17.56
N ARG A 50 5.44 -15.35 16.84
CA ARG A 50 5.69 -14.92 15.45
C ARG A 50 4.46 -15.12 14.55
N GLN A 51 3.73 -16.22 14.74
CA GLN A 51 2.50 -16.49 14.00
C GLN A 51 1.44 -15.41 14.23
N SER A 52 1.27 -14.94 15.46
CA SER A 52 0.32 -13.88 15.79
C SER A 52 0.75 -12.53 15.21
N GLN A 53 2.06 -12.27 15.14
CA GLN A 53 2.61 -11.08 14.47
C GLN A 53 2.38 -11.12 12.96
N THR A 54 2.56 -12.28 12.31
CA THR A 54 2.27 -12.46 10.88
C THR A 54 0.79 -12.22 10.58
N ILE A 55 -0.12 -12.84 11.35
CA ILE A 55 -1.56 -12.65 11.18
C ILE A 55 -1.94 -11.16 11.39
N ALA A 56 -1.33 -10.50 12.36
CA ALA A 56 -1.53 -9.08 12.60
C ALA A 56 -1.07 -8.21 11.41
N ALA A 57 0.07 -8.55 10.78
CA ALA A 57 0.55 -7.86 9.59
C ALA A 57 -0.38 -8.07 8.39
N ASP A 58 -0.84 -9.30 8.15
CA ASP A 58 -1.75 -9.64 7.05
C ASP A 58 -3.09 -8.89 7.15
N ILE A 59 -3.62 -8.75 8.38
CA ILE A 59 -4.85 -7.99 8.63
C ILE A 59 -4.64 -6.50 8.34
N LEU A 60 -3.50 -5.91 8.72
CA LEU A 60 -3.20 -4.52 8.39
C LEU A 60 -3.14 -4.31 6.89
N ASP A 61 -2.45 -5.18 6.16
CA ASP A 61 -2.32 -5.09 4.71
C ASP A 61 -3.70 -5.17 4.02
N THR A 62 -4.57 -6.06 4.51
CA THR A 62 -5.94 -6.19 3.99
C THR A 62 -6.75 -4.90 4.20
N ILE A 63 -6.63 -4.26 5.37
CA ILE A 63 -7.28 -2.98 5.65
C ILE A 63 -6.76 -1.88 4.70
N PHE A 64 -5.45 -1.81 4.45
CA PHE A 64 -4.88 -0.84 3.51
C PHE A 64 -5.33 -1.07 2.05
N LEU A 65 -5.40 -2.32 1.60
CA LEU A 65 -5.88 -2.66 0.25
C LEU A 65 -7.37 -2.34 0.06
N SER A 66 -8.17 -2.44 1.11
CA SER A 66 -9.61 -2.08 1.05
C SER A 66 -9.87 -0.58 0.87
N ILE A 67 -8.88 0.28 1.17
CA ILE A 67 -8.96 1.73 1.07
C ILE A 67 -8.50 2.22 -0.32
N SER A 68 -7.65 1.46 -1.01
CA SER A 68 -7.29 1.79 -2.39
C SER A 68 -8.46 1.52 -3.32
N GLU A 69 -8.99 2.57 -3.96
CA GLU A 69 -9.92 2.42 -5.07
C GLU A 69 -9.34 1.42 -6.09
N PRO A 70 -10.16 0.51 -6.66
CA PRO A 70 -9.70 -0.33 -7.75
C PRO A 70 -9.14 0.59 -8.83
N PRO A 71 -7.96 0.30 -9.42
CA PRO A 71 -7.37 1.15 -10.43
C PRO A 71 -8.41 1.31 -11.54
N ARG A 72 -8.95 2.53 -11.70
CA ARG A 72 -9.93 2.85 -12.75
C ARG A 72 -9.40 2.26 -14.04
N ALA A 73 -10.16 1.32 -14.62
CA ALA A 73 -9.83 0.72 -15.90
C ALA A 73 -9.72 1.89 -16.89
N ASN A 74 -8.49 2.24 -17.28
CA ASN A 74 -8.25 3.38 -18.15
C ASN A 74 -8.84 3.03 -19.52
N GLU A 75 -10.03 3.57 -19.79
CA GLU A 75 -10.67 3.56 -21.10
C GLU A 75 -9.66 4.02 -22.17
N ASN A 76 -9.45 3.16 -23.16
CA ASN A 76 -8.89 3.49 -24.47
C ASN A 76 -7.57 4.29 -24.51
N ARG A 77 -6.56 3.92 -23.71
CA ARG A 77 -5.19 4.39 -23.98
C ARG A 77 -4.68 3.78 -25.29
N LYS A 78 -4.54 4.60 -26.34
CA LYS A 78 -3.91 4.23 -27.62
C LYS A 78 -2.58 3.52 -27.35
N ARG A 79 -2.40 2.32 -27.90
CA ARG A 79 -1.19 1.51 -27.70
C ARG A 79 0.02 2.24 -28.29
N LYS A 80 1.07 2.43 -27.47
CA LYS A 80 2.33 3.09 -27.87
C LYS A 80 3.43 2.06 -28.11
N ARG A 81 4.48 2.41 -28.86
CA ARG A 81 5.67 1.55 -29.03
C ARG A 81 6.46 1.51 -27.72
N CYS A 82 6.98 0.34 -27.34
CA CYS A 82 7.86 0.24 -26.18
C CYS A 82 9.21 0.94 -26.42
N HIS A 83 9.70 1.68 -25.42
CA HIS A 83 11.01 2.35 -25.47
C HIS A 83 12.22 1.45 -25.26
N LEU A 84 12.07 0.29 -24.61
CA LEU A 84 13.17 -0.64 -24.33
C LEU A 84 13.33 -1.70 -25.41
N CYS A 85 12.25 -2.02 -26.12
CA CYS A 85 12.25 -3.00 -27.20
C CYS A 85 12.92 -2.35 -28.44
N PRO A 86 13.84 -3.04 -29.17
CA PRO A 86 14.46 -2.47 -30.38
C PRO A 86 13.41 -2.15 -31.44
N ALA A 87 13.59 -1.03 -32.16
CA ALA A 87 12.62 -0.52 -33.12
C ALA A 87 12.22 -1.54 -34.20
N LYS A 88 13.14 -2.42 -34.60
CA LYS A 88 12.91 -3.53 -35.55
C LYS A 88 11.78 -4.47 -35.12
N LYS A 89 11.50 -4.60 -33.82
CA LYS A 89 10.45 -5.49 -33.29
C LYS A 89 9.08 -4.82 -33.16
N ASP A 90 8.99 -3.50 -33.33
CA ASP A 90 7.77 -2.66 -33.23
C ASP A 90 6.71 -3.13 -32.20
N ARG A 91 7.15 -3.41 -30.96
CA ARG A 91 6.22 -3.92 -29.95
C ARG A 91 5.34 -2.80 -29.42
N LYS A 92 4.04 -2.85 -29.73
CA LYS A 92 3.01 -1.96 -29.19
C LYS A 92 2.55 -2.45 -27.82
N THR A 93 2.34 -1.53 -26.89
CA THR A 93 1.98 -1.80 -25.49
C THR A 93 0.99 -0.77 -24.97
N SER A 94 0.10 -1.21 -24.08
CA SER A 94 -0.75 -0.35 -23.23
C SER A 94 -0.13 -0.12 -21.85
N TYR A 95 0.90 -0.89 -21.49
CA TYR A 95 1.55 -0.82 -20.19
C TYR A 95 2.55 0.33 -20.15
N VAL A 96 2.63 0.99 -19.00
CA VAL A 96 3.56 2.08 -18.72
C VAL A 96 4.34 1.79 -17.46
N CYS A 97 5.56 2.32 -17.37
CA CYS A 97 6.33 2.31 -16.13
C CYS A 97 5.55 3.00 -15.01
N ALA A 98 5.45 2.39 -13.83
CA ALA A 98 4.79 2.97 -12.67
C ALA A 98 5.39 4.33 -12.28
N GLU A 99 6.72 4.43 -12.31
CA GLU A 99 7.47 5.65 -11.96
C GLU A 99 7.47 6.73 -13.06
N CYS A 100 8.06 6.44 -14.23
CA CYS A 100 8.29 7.45 -15.27
C CYS A 100 7.23 7.46 -16.39
N LYS A 101 6.20 6.62 -16.31
CA LYS A 101 5.07 6.55 -17.25
C LYS A 101 5.45 6.31 -18.73
N ILE A 102 6.68 5.90 -19.01
CA ILE A 102 7.09 5.51 -20.38
C ILE A 102 6.45 4.17 -20.78
N PRO A 103 6.06 3.98 -22.05
CA PRO A 103 5.49 2.72 -22.52
C PRO A 103 6.51 1.57 -22.51
N LEU A 104 6.13 0.44 -21.89
CA LEU A 104 6.94 -0.77 -21.73
C LEU A 104 6.21 -2.03 -22.20
N CYS A 105 6.86 -2.87 -22.99
CA CYS A 105 6.34 -4.17 -23.45
C CYS A 105 6.45 -5.22 -22.31
N LEU A 106 5.49 -6.14 -22.13
CA LEU A 106 5.65 -7.29 -21.21
C LEU A 106 6.40 -8.46 -21.90
N CYS A 107 7.59 -8.20 -22.43
CA CYS A 107 8.44 -9.25 -22.99
C CYS A 107 9.49 -9.70 -21.97
N LEU A 108 10.18 -10.83 -22.19
CA LEU A 108 11.21 -11.34 -21.28
C LEU A 108 12.24 -10.29 -20.82
N GLN A 109 12.56 -9.32 -21.68
CA GLN A 109 13.53 -8.25 -21.39
C GLN A 109 12.93 -7.03 -20.65
N CYS A 110 11.59 -6.93 -20.60
CA CYS A 110 10.83 -5.76 -20.15
C CYS A 110 9.65 -6.12 -19.22
N CYS A 111 9.54 -7.36 -18.73
CA CYS A 111 8.48 -7.90 -17.84
C CYS A 111 8.37 -7.23 -16.45
N VAL A 112 8.86 -6.01 -16.30
CA VAL A 112 8.88 -5.28 -15.03
C VAL A 112 7.94 -4.08 -15.15
N GLN A 113 7.09 -3.86 -14.15
CA GLN A 113 6.24 -2.67 -14.06
C GLN A 113 7.03 -1.37 -13.91
N VAL A 114 8.35 -1.47 -13.70
CA VAL A 114 9.28 -0.36 -13.54
C VAL A 114 10.42 -0.53 -14.56
N CYS A 115 10.73 0.53 -15.32
CA CYS A 115 11.80 0.48 -16.33
C CYS A 115 13.18 0.30 -15.67
N LYS A 116 14.17 -0.20 -16.41
CA LYS A 116 15.55 -0.40 -15.91
C LYS A 116 16.14 0.87 -15.27
N LYS A 117 15.92 2.03 -15.90
CA LYS A 117 16.38 3.34 -15.38
C LYS A 117 15.76 3.70 -14.02
N CYS A 118 14.48 3.39 -13.81
CA CYS A 118 13.82 3.64 -12.54
C CYS A 118 14.20 2.58 -11.50
N LYS A 119 14.45 1.33 -11.91
CA LYS A 119 14.94 0.27 -11.02
C LYS A 119 16.30 0.61 -10.42
N GLU A 120 17.22 1.16 -11.22
CA GLU A 120 18.53 1.63 -10.75
C GLU A 120 18.40 2.77 -9.75
N LYS A 121 17.47 3.72 -9.97
CA LYS A 121 17.20 4.81 -9.01
C LYS A 121 16.61 4.32 -7.69
N LEU A 122 15.70 3.33 -7.73
CA LEU A 122 15.07 2.78 -6.53
C LEU A 122 16.05 1.97 -5.66
N GLN A 123 17.13 1.42 -6.22
CA GLN A 123 18.18 0.77 -5.43
C GLN A 123 18.91 1.74 -4.49
N PHE A 124 18.90 3.05 -4.77
CA PHE A 124 19.49 4.07 -3.90
C PHE A 124 18.54 4.58 -2.81
N VAL A 125 17.23 4.36 -2.94
CA VAL A 125 16.23 4.87 -1.98
C VAL A 125 15.84 3.80 -0.94
N PHE A 126 16.03 2.50 -1.23
CA PHE A 126 15.68 1.39 -0.32
C PHE A 126 16.84 0.82 0.52
N LYS A 127 18.01 1.47 0.56
CA LYS A 127 18.96 1.29 1.66
C LYS A 127 18.83 2.49 2.60
N PRO A 128 17.86 2.46 3.52
CA PRO A 128 18.23 2.10 4.88
C PRO A 128 17.07 1.43 5.65
N PHE A 129 17.16 0.14 5.97
CA PHE A 129 16.44 -0.39 7.14
C PHE A 129 16.98 -1.73 7.64
N VAL A 130 17.71 -2.49 6.80
CA VAL A 130 18.15 -3.85 7.15
C VAL A 130 19.57 -3.92 7.75
N LEU A 131 20.33 -2.81 7.81
CA LEU A 131 21.74 -2.83 8.25
C LEU A 131 22.07 -2.08 9.56
N LEU A 132 21.07 -1.69 10.37
CA LEU A 132 21.34 -1.05 11.67
C LEU A 132 21.06 -1.91 12.90
N HIS A 133 20.51 -3.12 12.76
CA HIS A 133 20.22 -3.98 13.92
C HIS A 133 21.24 -5.12 14.17
N PHE A 134 22.20 -5.35 13.27
CA PHE A 134 23.20 -6.41 13.44
C PHE A 134 24.51 -5.97 14.10
N VAL A 135 24.76 -4.67 14.28
CA VAL A 135 26.05 -4.18 14.81
C VAL A 135 26.03 -3.92 16.32
N THR A 136 24.87 -3.88 16.98
CA THR A 136 24.80 -3.57 18.43
C THR A 136 24.67 -4.78 19.36
N LEU A 137 24.71 -6.02 18.84
CA LEU A 137 24.60 -7.25 19.66
C LEU A 137 25.90 -8.09 19.72
N VAL A 138 27.03 -7.55 19.26
CA VAL A 138 28.35 -8.21 19.40
C VAL A 138 29.32 -7.43 20.31
N TYR A 139 28.95 -6.23 20.76
CA TYR A 139 29.74 -5.46 21.72
C TYR A 139 28.85 -4.86 22.81
N LYS A 140 28.48 -5.69 23.79
CA LYS A 140 28.44 -5.35 25.23
C LYS A 140 28.02 -6.56 26.05
#